data_AF-A0A177P1D5-F1
#
_entry.id   AF-A0A177P1D5-F1
#
_cell.length_a   1.000
_cell.length_b   1.000
_cell.length_c   1.000
_cell.angle_alpha   90.00
_cell.angle_beta   90.00
_cell.angle_gamma   90.00
#
_symmetry.space_group_name_H-M   'P 1'
#
loop_
_entity.id
_entity.type
_entity.pdbx_description
1 polymer ?
#
loop_
_entity_poly.entity_id
_entity_poly.type
_entity_poly.pdbx_seq_one_letter_code
_entity_poly.pdbx_strand_id
1 'polypeptide(L)' 'MFPDILQSAIVGMMVAIPTIVVYKKAGLHPAWAALVFLPVFGLLLVFLQLAFQGWPNLRQER' A
#
# COMPACT_ATOMS: atom_id res chain seq x y z
N MET A 1 -8.91 11.05 23.12
CA MET A 1 -8.07 11.80 22.16
C MET A 1 -6.74 11.09 21.88
N PHE A 2 -5.82 10.98 22.83
CA PHE A 2 -4.53 10.28 22.61
C PHE A 2 -4.67 8.79 22.20
N PRO A 3 -5.52 7.96 22.83
CA PRO A 3 -5.72 6.58 22.39
C PRO A 3 -6.31 6.49 20.97
N ASP A 4 -7.21 7.40 20.60
CA ASP A 4 -7.87 7.39 19.29
C ASP A 4 -6.90 7.72 18.15
N ILE A 5 -6.00 8.70 18.37
CA ILE A 5 -4.96 9.08 17.40
C ILE A 5 -3.95 7.95 17.24
N LEU A 6 -3.49 7.35 18.35
CA LEU A 6 -2.55 6.24 18.31
C LEU A 6 -3.16 5.01 17.62
N GLN A 7 -4.41 4.67 17.95
CA GLN A 7 -5.14 3.58 17.31
C GLN A 7 -5.29 3.82 15.80
N SER A 8 -5.67 5.03 15.40
CA SER A 8 -5.80 5.39 13.97
C SER A 8 -4.46 5.29 13.23
N ALA A 9 -3.37 5.71 13.86
CA ALA A 9 -2.03 5.59 13.31
C ALA A 9 -1.60 4.13 13.14
N ILE A 10 -1.87 3.28 14.13
CA ILE A 10 -1.59 1.84 14.05
C ILE A 10 -2.36 1.20 12.89
N VAL A 11 -3.67 1.47 12.79
CA VAL A 11 -4.50 0.95 11.70
C VAL A 11 -3.98 1.41 10.34
N GLY A 12 -3.62 2.69 10.21
CA GLY A 12 -3.03 3.21 8.98
C GLY A 12 -1.71 2.52 8.61
N MET A 13 -0.83 2.29 9.60
CA MET A 13 0.44 1.58 9.38
C MET A 13 0.25 0.11 8.97
N MET A 14 -0.77 -0.57 9.50
CA MET A 14 -1.10 -1.95 9.11
C MET A 14 -1.41 -2.08 7.61
N VAL A 15 -1.87 -1.00 6.97
CA VAL A 15 -2.12 -0.96 5.52
C VAL A 15 -0.90 -0.38 4.78
N ALA A 16 -0.33 0.71 5.25
CA ALA A 16 0.76 1.40 4.56
C ALA A 16 2.03 0.55 4.44
N ILE A 17 2.43 -0.15 5.50
CA ILE A 17 3.65 -0.98 5.51
C ILE A 17 3.59 -2.09 4.45
N PRO A 18 2.54 -2.94 4.39
CA PRO A 18 2.48 -3.94 3.34
C PRO A 18 2.36 -3.33 1.95
N THR A 19 1.64 -2.22 1.77
CA THR A 19 1.58 -1.52 0.47
C THR A 19 2.98 -1.05 0.03
N ILE A 20 3.81 -0.51 0.92
CA ILE A 20 5.21 -0.17 0.64
C ILE A 20 6.00 -1.38 0.15
N VAL A 21 5.85 -2.53 0.82
CA VAL A 21 6.53 -3.77 0.43
C VAL A 21 6.08 -4.24 -0.96
N VAL A 22 4.78 -4.19 -1.23
CA VAL A 22 4.22 -4.54 -2.55
C VAL A 22 4.76 -3.62 -3.64
N TYR A 23 4.80 -2.31 -3.40
CA TYR A 23 5.29 -1.31 -4.36
C TYR A 23 6.76 -1.55 -4.69
N LYS A 24 7.60 -1.81 -3.68
CA LYS A 24 9.00 -2.19 -3.89
C LYS A 24 9.14 -3.43 -4.76
N LYS A 25 8.32 -4.45 -4.55
CA LYS A 25 8.36 -5.69 -5.34
C LYS A 25 7.81 -5.53 -6.76
N ALA A 26 6.83 -4.65 -6.93
CA ALA A 26 6.24 -4.33 -8.23
C ALA A 26 7.08 -3.34 -9.06
N GLY A 27 8.18 -2.81 -8.52
CA GLY A 27 9.03 -1.82 -9.19
C GLY A 27 8.49 -0.38 -9.14
N LEU A 28 7.47 -0.11 -8.31
CA LEU A 28 6.90 1.22 -8.11
C LEU A 28 7.60 1.97 -6.98
N HIS A 29 7.53 3.30 -7.02
CA HIS A 29 8.14 4.14 -5.99
C HIS A 29 7.39 3.99 -4.64
N PRO A 30 8.05 3.65 -3.53
CA PRO A 30 7.40 3.33 -2.25
C PRO A 30 6.54 4.46 -1.66
N ALA A 31 6.87 5.72 -1.94
CA ALA A 31 6.12 6.87 -1.43
C ALA A 31 4.66 6.89 -1.90
N TRP A 32 4.33 6.25 -3.03
CA TRP A 32 2.95 6.12 -3.50
C TRP A 32 2.06 5.32 -2.57
N ALA A 33 2.62 4.49 -1.69
CA ALA A 33 1.86 3.81 -0.64
C ALA A 33 1.20 4.81 0.33
N ALA A 34 1.67 6.05 0.42
CA ALA A 34 1.01 7.09 1.22
C ALA A 34 -0.42 7.41 0.73
N LEU A 35 -0.77 7.03 -0.50
CA LEU A 35 -2.14 7.17 -1.01
C LEU A 35 -3.16 6.44 -0.14
N VAL A 36 -2.78 5.40 0.62
CA VAL A 36 -3.73 4.71 1.53
C VAL A 36 -4.32 5.62 2.61
N PHE A 37 -3.70 6.77 2.88
CA PHE A 37 -4.21 7.78 3.81
C PHE A 37 -5.18 8.78 3.16
N LEU A 38 -5.32 8.75 1.83
CA LEU A 38 -6.32 9.56 1.14
C LEU A 38 -7.70 8.95 1.40
N PRO A 39 -8.62 9.67 2.08
CA PRO A 39 -9.94 9.15 2.37
C PRO A 39 -10.71 8.88 1.07
N VAL A 40 -11.57 7.85 1.10
CA VAL A 40 -12.43 7.40 -0.01
C VAL A 40 -11.68 6.80 -1.20
N PHE A 41 -10.69 7.50 -1.76
CA PHE A 41 -10.07 7.14 -3.04
C PHE A 41 -8.70 6.49 -2.93
N GLY A 42 -8.04 6.57 -1.78
CA GLY A 42 -6.66 6.15 -1.60
C GLY A 42 -6.35 4.72 -2.01
N LEU A 43 -7.11 3.77 -1.45
CA LEU A 43 -7.00 2.36 -1.80
C LEU A 43 -7.34 2.09 -3.27
N LEU A 44 -8.31 2.82 -3.81
CA LEU A 44 -8.77 2.67 -5.19
C LEU A 44 -7.65 3.06 -6.18
N LEU A 45 -6.95 4.17 -5.90
CA LEU A 45 -5.77 4.59 -6.65
C LEU A 45 -4.61 3.60 -6.50
N VAL A 46 -4.40 3.05 -5.30
CA VAL A 46 -3.38 2.02 -5.07
C VAL A 46 -3.64 0.78 -5.90
N PHE A 47 -4.88 0.30 -5.93
CA PHE A 47 -5.27 -0.86 -6.74
C PHE A 47 -5.18 -0.58 -8.23
N LEU A 48 -5.58 0.62 -8.68
CA LEU A 48 -5.46 1.01 -10.08
C LEU A 48 -4.00 0.97 -10.55
N GLN A 49 -3.06 1.52 -9.77
CA GLN A 49 -1.63 1.47 -10.09
C GLN A 49 -1.09 0.03 -10.16
N LEU A 50 -1.46 -0.80 -9.18
CA LEU A 50 -1.02 -2.19 -9.11
C LEU A 50 -1.65 -3.07 -10.19
N ALA A 51 -2.86 -2.75 -10.66
CA ALA A 51 -3.53 -3.50 -11.72
C ALA A 51 -2.78 -3.46 -13.06
N PHE A 52 -1.96 -2.43 -13.29
CA PHE A 52 -1.09 -2.33 -14.46
C PHE A 52 0.27 -2.99 -14.28
N GLN A 53 0.56 -3.55 -13.10
CA GLN A 53 1.82 -4.25 -12.84
C GLN A 53 1.64 -5.76 -12.92
N GLY A 54 2.71 -6.46 -13.34
CA GLY A 54 2.77 -7.91 -13.20
C GLY A 54 2.74 -8.32 -11.73
N TRP A 55 2.15 -9.48 -11.43
CA TRP A 55 2.02 -9.93 -10.06
C TRP A 55 3.42 -10.13 -9.43
N PRO A 56 3.76 -9.41 -8.35
CA PRO A 56 5.14 -9.34 -7.85
C PRO A 56 5.65 -10.66 -7.25
N ASN A 57 4.76 -11.62 -7.02
CA ASN A 57 5.09 -12.93 -6.47
C ASN A 57 4.87 -14.05 -7.49
N LEU A 58 4.94 -13.75 -8.79
CA LEU A 58 5.04 -14.79 -9.81
C LEU A 58 6.33 -15.58 -9.55
N ARG A 59 6.16 -16.81 -9.09
CA ARG A 59 7.25 -17.78 -9.02
C ARG A 59 7.74 -17.94 -10.47
N GLN A 60 8.96 -17.50 -10.78
CA GLN A 60 9.57 -17.86 -12.06
C GLN A 60 9.69 -19.39 -12.05
N GLU A 61 8.80 -20.07 -12.78
CA GLU A 61 8.99 -21.46 -13.13
C GLU A 61 10.27 -21.51 -13.97
N ARG A 62 11.36 -21.95 -13.33
CA ARG A 62 12.57 -22.39 -14.02
C ARG A 62 12.44 -23.87 -14.30
#